data_AF-G3NC02-F1
#
_entry.id   AF-G3NC02-F1
#
_cell.length_a   1.000
_cell.length_b   1.000
_cell.length_c   1.000
_cell.angle_alpha   90.00
_cell.angle_beta   90.00
_cell.angle_gamma   90.00
#
_symmetry.space_group_name_H-M   'P 1'
#
loop_
_entity.id
_entity.type
_entity.pdbx_description
1 polymer ?
#
loop_
_entity_poly.entity_id
_entity_poly.type
_entity_poly.pdbx_seq_one_letter_code
_entity_poly.pdbx_strand_id
1 'polypeptide(L)'
;LDRSLRAQCSTSHFIKLYGRLTNCTNLVAFKLGCFWPNKLVDDFFIRVHKHYFQDCSLSGRLLKDPPNRILGPFIVVPILVTLLMTGLVVWRSKRSEGIV
;
A
#
# COMPACT_ATOMS: atom_id res chain seq x y z
N LEU A 1 -26.61 1.62 -3.06
CA LEU A 1 -25.67 0.49 -3.22
C LEU A 1 -24.20 0.86 -2.91
N ASP A 2 -23.69 2.04 -3.30
CA ASP A 2 -22.27 2.43 -3.12
C ASP A 2 -21.77 2.58 -1.65
N ARG A 3 -22.66 2.93 -0.70
CA ARG A 3 -22.27 3.09 0.73
C ARG A 3 -21.98 1.77 1.45
N SER A 4 -22.57 0.66 1.01
CA SER A 4 -22.46 -0.64 1.68
C SER A 4 -21.12 -1.33 1.37
N LEU A 5 -20.66 -1.29 0.12
CA LEU A 5 -19.33 -1.80 -0.27
C LEU A 5 -18.18 -1.04 0.42
N ARG A 6 -18.33 0.28 0.59
CA ARG A 6 -17.27 1.11 1.20
C ARG A 6 -17.09 0.85 2.70
N ALA A 7 -18.14 0.40 3.39
CA ALA A 7 -18.06 0.02 4.80
C ALA A 7 -17.34 -1.32 5.02
N GLN A 8 -17.47 -2.26 4.09
CA GLN A 8 -16.84 -3.58 4.16
C GLN A 8 -15.32 -3.52 4.00
N CYS A 9 -14.80 -2.57 3.20
CA CYS A 9 -13.36 -2.33 3.07
C CYS A 9 -12.81 -1.21 3.99
N SER A 10 -13.61 -0.69 4.93
CA SER A 10 -13.14 0.33 5.87
C SER A 10 -12.37 -0.30 7.03
N THR A 11 -11.05 -0.09 7.05
CA THR A 11 -10.13 -0.56 8.09
C THR A 11 -10.62 -0.23 9.50
N SER A 12 -11.22 0.94 9.71
CA SER A 12 -11.69 1.40 11.02
C SER A 12 -12.88 0.62 11.57
N HIS A 13 -13.81 0.19 10.70
CA HIS A 13 -14.96 -0.63 11.11
C HIS A 13 -14.51 -2.06 11.41
N PHE A 14 -13.59 -2.58 10.60
CA PHE A 14 -13.01 -3.91 10.79
C PHE A 14 -12.20 -4.02 12.09
N ILE A 15 -11.34 -3.05 12.42
CA ILE A 15 -10.55 -3.06 13.67
C ILE A 15 -11.47 -3.18 14.90
N LYS A 16 -12.60 -2.46 14.92
CA LYS A 16 -13.57 -2.53 16.02
C LYS A 16 -14.27 -3.89 16.10
N LEU A 17 -14.59 -4.50 14.95
CA LEU A 17 -15.20 -5.83 14.90
C LEU A 17 -14.19 -6.91 15.32
N TYR A 18 -12.96 -6.85 14.83
CA TYR A 18 -11.87 -7.76 15.18
C TYR A 18 -11.53 -7.68 16.66
N GLY A 19 -11.47 -6.48 17.25
CA GLY A 19 -11.26 -6.32 18.68
C GLY A 19 -12.31 -7.06 19.52
N ARG A 20 -13.59 -6.99 19.12
CA ARG A 20 -14.66 -7.77 19.78
C ARG A 20 -14.51 -9.27 19.55
N LEU A 21 -14.22 -9.70 18.33
CA LEU A 21 -14.04 -11.11 17.98
C LEU A 21 -12.86 -11.73 18.75
N THR A 22 -11.73 -11.04 18.78
CA THR A 22 -10.53 -11.42 19.54
C THR A 22 -10.85 -11.55 21.02
N ASN A 23 -11.54 -10.57 21.62
CA ASN A 23 -11.94 -10.63 23.03
C ASN A 23 -12.84 -11.84 23.32
N CYS A 24 -13.82 -12.12 22.45
CA CYS A 24 -14.65 -13.32 22.56
C CYS A 24 -13.84 -14.62 22.44
N THR A 25 -12.92 -14.72 21.47
CA THR A 25 -12.07 -15.93 21.33
C THR A 25 -11.13 -16.13 22.50
N ASN A 26 -10.63 -15.04 23.09
CA ASN A 26 -9.79 -15.10 24.29
C ASN A 26 -10.58 -15.58 25.51
N LEU A 27 -11.80 -15.04 25.73
CA LEU A 27 -12.71 -15.50 26.77
C LEU A 27 -13.05 -16.99 26.62
N VAL A 28 -13.33 -17.45 25.40
CA VAL A 28 -13.61 -18.87 25.13
C VAL A 28 -12.38 -19.74 25.39
N ALA A 29 -11.20 -19.31 24.94
CA ALA A 29 -9.96 -20.04 25.20
C ALA A 29 -9.68 -20.14 26.71
N PHE A 30 -9.86 -19.05 27.45
CA PHE A 30 -9.74 -19.04 28.91
C PHE A 30 -10.74 -19.99 29.59
N LYS A 31 -12.01 -19.99 29.16
CA LYS A 31 -13.04 -20.89 29.69
C LYS A 31 -12.76 -22.36 29.41
N LEU A 32 -12.14 -22.67 28.28
CA LEU A 32 -11.73 -24.02 27.89
C LEU A 32 -10.35 -24.41 28.46
N GLY A 33 -9.71 -23.53 29.25
CA GLY A 33 -8.35 -23.76 29.78
C GLY A 33 -7.28 -23.86 28.70
N CYS A 34 -7.55 -23.36 27.49
CA CYS A 34 -6.66 -23.41 26.35
C CYS A 34 -5.84 -22.13 26.24
N PHE A 35 -4.59 -22.25 25.79
CA PHE A 35 -3.75 -21.09 25.51
C PHE A 35 -4.28 -20.32 24.30
N TRP A 36 -4.20 -18.99 24.37
CA TRP A 36 -4.55 -18.08 23.28
C TRP A 36 -3.29 -17.30 22.88
N PRO A 37 -2.95 -17.20 21.58
CA PRO A 37 -3.60 -17.84 20.44
C PRO A 37 -3.23 -19.33 20.30
N ASN A 38 -4.07 -20.08 19.59
CA ASN A 38 -3.83 -21.49 19.25
C ASN A 38 -4.11 -21.73 17.76
N LYS A 39 -3.69 -22.88 17.23
CA LYS A 39 -3.85 -23.23 15.81
C LYS A 39 -5.31 -23.15 15.34
N LEU A 40 -6.27 -23.45 16.22
CA LEU A 40 -7.70 -23.38 15.91
C LEU A 40 -8.18 -21.93 15.71
N VAL A 41 -7.70 -21.01 16.54
CA VAL A 41 -7.96 -19.57 16.46
C VAL A 41 -7.29 -18.98 15.22
N ASP A 42 -6.08 -19.40 14.88
CA ASP A 42 -5.39 -18.96 13.66
C ASP A 42 -6.13 -19.41 12.39
N ASP A 43 -6.51 -20.69 12.29
CA ASP A 43 -7.27 -21.20 11.16
C ASP A 43 -8.63 -20.50 11.02
N PHE A 44 -9.26 -20.16 12.16
CA PHE A 44 -10.49 -19.38 12.18
C PHE A 44 -10.26 -17.96 11.63
N PHE A 45 -9.24 -17.24 12.10
CA PHE A 45 -8.93 -15.90 11.61
C PHE A 45 -8.50 -15.87 10.14
N ILE A 46 -7.76 -16.88 9.66
CA ILE A 46 -7.39 -16.99 8.24
C ILE A 46 -8.63 -17.17 7.37
N ARG A 47 -9.59 -18.01 7.77
CA ARG A 47 -10.86 -18.18 7.04
C ARG A 47 -11.69 -16.91 7.01
N VAL A 48 -11.77 -16.20 8.14
CA VAL A 48 -12.47 -14.90 8.23
C VAL A 48 -11.78 -13.88 7.33
N HIS A 49 -10.45 -13.76 7.37
CA HIS A 49 -9.71 -12.89 6.47
C HIS A 49 -9.97 -13.24 5.00
N LYS A 50 -9.91 -14.52 4.63
CA LYS A 50 -10.17 -14.95 3.25
C LYS A 50 -11.59 -14.63 2.81
N HIS A 51 -12.59 -14.85 3.66
CA HIS A 51 -14.00 -14.62 3.30
C HIS A 51 -14.34 -13.12 3.17
N TYR A 52 -13.80 -12.27 4.05
CA TYR A 52 -14.13 -10.83 4.05
C TYR A 52 -13.21 -9.97 3.18
N PHE A 53 -11.97 -10.39 2.91
CA PHE A 53 -11.02 -9.64 2.08
C PHE A 53 -10.75 -10.26 0.71
N GLN A 54 -11.50 -11.29 0.30
CA GLN A 54 -11.39 -11.85 -1.04
C GLN A 54 -11.67 -10.79 -2.14
N ASP A 55 -12.65 -9.91 -1.90
CA ASP A 55 -13.09 -8.89 -2.86
C ASP A 55 -12.56 -7.49 -2.54
N CYS A 56 -12.09 -7.25 -1.30
CA CYS A 56 -11.34 -6.04 -0.99
C CYS A 56 -9.92 -6.23 -1.50
N SER A 57 -9.67 -5.85 -2.76
CA SER A 57 -8.30 -5.67 -3.22
C SER A 57 -7.55 -4.85 -2.17
N LEU A 58 -6.41 -5.36 -1.69
CA LEU A 58 -5.43 -4.60 -0.90
C LEU A 58 -4.86 -3.42 -1.70
N SER A 59 -5.59 -2.86 -2.66
CA SER A 59 -5.14 -1.85 -3.60
C SER A 59 -4.80 -0.51 -2.93
N GLY A 60 -5.06 -0.36 -1.62
CA GLY A 60 -4.58 0.75 -0.81
C GLY A 60 -3.39 0.44 0.12
N ARG A 61 -2.97 -0.84 0.24
CA ARG A 61 -1.80 -1.28 1.02
C ARG A 61 -0.76 -2.05 0.21
N LEU A 62 -1.09 -2.44 -1.01
CA LEU A 62 -0.11 -2.82 -2.00
C LEU A 62 0.55 -1.52 -2.44
N LEU A 63 1.84 -1.40 -2.16
CA LEU A 63 2.74 -0.40 -2.74
C LEU A 63 2.69 -0.60 -4.25
N LYS A 64 1.64 -0.10 -4.90
CA LYS A 64 1.40 -0.25 -6.31
C LYS A 64 2.01 0.97 -6.96
N ASP A 65 3.04 0.73 -7.76
CA ASP A 65 3.65 1.78 -8.57
C ASP A 65 2.55 2.55 -9.29
N PRO A 66 2.57 3.90 -9.24
CA PRO A 66 1.57 4.69 -9.93
C PRO A 66 1.57 4.30 -11.42
N PRO A 67 0.40 4.28 -12.07
CA PRO A 67 0.27 3.82 -13.45
C PRO A 67 1.33 4.46 -14.36
N ASN A 68 1.94 3.68 -15.26
CA ASN A 68 3.08 4.07 -16.12
C ASN A 68 2.91 5.41 -16.85
N ARG A 69 1.66 5.86 -17.05
CA ARG A 69 1.30 7.16 -17.60
C ARG A 69 1.84 8.35 -16.76
N ILE A 70 2.02 8.17 -15.46
CA ILE A 70 2.53 9.20 -14.53
C ILE A 70 4.04 8.98 -14.27
N LEU A 71 4.47 7.72 -14.17
CA LEU A 71 5.86 7.36 -13.89
C LEU A 71 6.79 7.70 -15.08
N GLY A 72 6.34 7.49 -16.32
CA GLY A 72 7.11 7.77 -17.53
C GLY A 72 7.56 9.23 -17.64
N PRO A 73 6.65 10.21 -17.56
CA PRO A 73 7.01 11.63 -17.57
C PRO A 73 7.98 12.01 -16.44
N PHE A 74 7.79 11.47 -15.24
CA PHE A 74 8.66 11.74 -14.10
C PHE A 74 10.10 11.26 -14.28
N ILE A 75 10.33 10.23 -15.11
CA ILE A 75 11.66 9.73 -15.46
C ILE A 75 12.24 10.52 -16.64
N VAL A 76 11.43 10.81 -17.65
CA VAL A 76 11.88 11.47 -18.88
C VAL A 76 12.22 12.95 -18.65
N VAL A 77 11.44 13.66 -17.84
CA VAL A 77 11.68 15.09 -17.54
C VAL A 77 13.08 15.35 -16.94
N PRO A 78 13.53 14.68 -15.87
CA PRO A 78 14.87 14.92 -15.32
C PRO A 78 15.99 14.54 -16.28
N ILE A 79 15.81 13.53 -17.14
CA ILE A 79 16.78 13.17 -18.18
C ILE A 79 16.88 14.30 -19.22
N LEU A 80 15.75 14.83 -19.69
CA LEU A 80 15.75 15.96 -20.62
C LEU A 80 16.40 17.20 -20.02
N VAL A 81 16.09 17.52 -18.76
CA VAL A 81 16.68 18.67 -18.06
C VAL A 81 18.20 18.51 -17.93
N THR A 82 18.69 17.35 -17.54
CA THR A 82 20.14 17.09 -17.41
C THR A 82 20.86 17.19 -18.76
N LEU A 83 20.28 16.65 -19.84
CA LEU A 83 20.83 16.80 -21.20
C LEU A 83 20.85 18.25 -21.68
N LEU A 84 19.79 19.02 -21.41
CA LEU A 84 19.73 20.43 -21.77
C LEU A 84 20.78 21.25 -21.00
N MET A 85 20.91 21.03 -19.69
CA MET A 85 21.88 21.74 -18.85
C MET A 85 23.32 21.42 -19.28
N THR A 86 23.63 20.14 -19.53
CA THR A 86 24.97 19.75 -20.01
C THR A 86 25.26 20.36 -21.39
N GLY A 87 24.31 20.33 -22.33
CA GLY A 87 24.44 20.99 -23.62
C GLY A 87 24.66 22.51 -23.50
N LEU A 88 23.90 23.17 -22.63
CA LEU A 88 24.05 24.61 -22.33
C LEU A 88 25.43 24.94 -21.76
N VAL A 89 25.93 24.13 -20.82
CA VAL A 89 27.26 24.31 -20.21
C VAL A 89 28.36 24.15 -21.26
N VAL A 90 28.31 23.09 -22.08
CA VAL A 90 29.30 22.86 -23.15
C VAL A 90 29.27 24.02 -24.15
N TRP A 91 28.08 24.47 -24.55
CA TRP A 91 27.95 25.59 -25.47
C TRP A 91 28.49 26.89 -24.88
N ARG A 92 28.20 27.20 -23.62
CA ARG A 92 28.71 28.38 -22.92
C ARG A 92 30.23 28.30 -22.71
N SER A 93 30.75 27.13 -22.37
CA SER A 93 32.19 26.89 -22.20
C SER A 93 32.94 27.11 -23.51
N LYS A 94 32.45 26.52 -24.62
CA LYS A 94 33.06 26.69 -25.94
C LYS A 94 33.01 28.14 -26.43
N ARG A 95 31.95 28.88 -26.08
CA ARG A 95 31.84 30.32 -26.38
C ARG A 95 32.73 31.18 -25.49
N SER A 96 32.98 30.76 -24.25
CA SER A 96 33.91 31.44 -23.34
C SER A 96 35.37 31.21 -23.71
N GLU A 97 35.71 30.03 -24.25
CA GLU A 97 37.06 29.73 -24.76
C GLU A 97 37.33 30.39 -26.12
N GLY A 98 36.30 30.59 -26.95
CA GLY A 98 36.42 31.36 -28.21
C GLY A 98 36.37 32.88 -28.04
N ILE A 99 36.22 33.38 -26.80
CA ILE A 99 36.35 34.80 -26.43
C ILE A 99 37.59 34.91 -25.51
N VAL A 100 38.75 34.53 -26.03
CA VAL A 100 40.08 34.90 -25.54
C VAL A 100 40.98 35.09 -26.76
#